data_AF-W8BRC9-F1
#
_entry.id   AF-W8BRC9-F1
#
_cell.length_a   1.000
_cell.length_b   1.000
_cell.length_c   1.000
_cell.angle_alpha   90.00
_cell.angle_beta   90.00
_cell.angle_gamma   90.00
#
_symmetry.space_group_name_H-M   'P 1'
#
loop_
_entity.id
_entity.type
_entity.pdbx_description
1 polymer ?
#
loop_
_entity_poly.entity_id
_entity_poly.type
_entity_poly.pdbx_seq_one_letter_code
_entity_poly.pdbx_strand_id
1 'polypeptide(L)'
;MGRKIKSKKNVQQLEIVPKDENLPLPPQRTSEDVVPKREKWINKQRVLVFAARGINHRDRHLLRDIKSLMPHHRPESKMERSKTLSVINEMCEMKHCNKTILFEGRRKRDLYMWMASASVGPSAKFLIENIHTMAELKMTGNCLRGSRPLLSFDAKFDEVPYLKLLKELFTQTFGVPNHHPKSQPFIDHVYTFTYLDHRIWFRNFQILSEDGGLAEIGPRFVMNPVKIFEGSFTGKAIWENPNYVSPSRQRQMLKKAAKERYVNRVEQKVQQEVNRPTEAYEGLEYEELFENEDAITTAKLLAEKAKRKAIVDPSKEKSSKAALTKKIKEKQLKAAVELIAKKKTKVLKKK
;
A
#
# COMPACT_ATOMS: atom_id res chain seq x y z
N MET A 1 1.50 -24.10 75.04
CA MET A 1 2.89 -24.29 74.59
C MET A 1 2.86 -24.80 73.15
N GLY A 2 3.01 -24.04 72.07
CA GLY A 2 3.95 -22.97 71.76
C GLY A 2 4.53 -23.33 70.37
N ARG A 3 3.80 -23.01 69.29
CA ARG A 3 4.10 -23.44 67.91
C ARG A 3 5.28 -22.66 67.31
N LYS A 4 6.08 -23.39 66.51
CA LYS A 4 7.30 -23.01 65.79
C LYS A 4 7.22 -21.67 65.03
N ILE A 5 8.20 -20.79 65.26
CA ILE A 5 8.52 -19.64 64.41
C ILE A 5 9.77 -20.02 63.60
N LYS A 6 9.62 -20.23 62.30
CA LYS A 6 10.76 -20.34 61.37
C LYS A 6 11.29 -18.94 61.10
N SER A 7 12.59 -18.74 61.26
CA SER A 7 13.28 -17.47 61.02
C SER A 7 13.21 -17.06 59.55
N LYS A 8 13.04 -15.75 59.35
CA LYS A 8 13.02 -15.06 58.05
C LYS A 8 14.30 -15.35 57.26
N LYS A 9 14.15 -15.65 55.97
CA LYS A 9 15.26 -15.58 55.00
C LYS A 9 15.69 -14.12 54.88
N ASN A 10 16.98 -13.85 55.11
CA ASN A 10 17.59 -12.57 54.77
C ASN A 10 17.49 -12.36 53.25
N VAL A 11 16.73 -11.34 52.84
CA VAL A 11 16.78 -10.81 51.49
C VAL A 11 18.02 -9.93 51.44
N GLN A 12 19.04 -10.34 50.69
CA GLN A 12 20.18 -9.48 50.40
C GLN A 12 19.71 -8.35 49.49
N GLN A 13 19.75 -7.13 50.01
CA GLN A 13 19.57 -5.90 49.26
C GLN A 13 20.73 -5.81 48.25
N LEU A 14 20.42 -5.78 46.96
CA LEU A 14 21.41 -5.55 45.92
C LEU A 14 21.77 -4.06 45.92
N GLU A 15 22.93 -3.73 46.46
CA GLU A 15 23.52 -2.40 46.31
C GLU A 15 23.89 -2.17 44.84
N ILE A 16 23.40 -1.07 44.28
CA ILE A 16 23.76 -0.60 42.95
C ILE A 16 25.07 0.16 43.09
N VAL A 17 26.19 -0.51 42.78
CA VAL A 17 27.51 0.12 42.77
C VAL A 17 27.62 1.05 41.53
N PRO A 18 28.00 2.32 41.69
CA PRO A 18 28.26 3.23 40.58
C PRO A 18 29.41 2.71 39.72
N LYS A 19 29.22 2.70 38.40
CA LYS A 19 30.30 2.45 37.43
C LYS A 19 31.14 3.72 37.37
N ASP A 20 32.31 3.71 37.99
CA ASP A 20 33.54 4.35 37.50
C ASP A 20 34.62 4.19 38.57
N GLU A 21 35.28 3.03 38.54
CA GLU A 21 36.65 2.83 39.04
C GLU A 21 37.05 1.40 38.65
N ASN A 22 38.04 1.27 37.76
CA ASN A 22 38.69 -0.02 37.53
C ASN A 22 39.50 -0.36 38.79
N LEU A 23 38.85 -0.98 39.77
CA LEU A 23 39.54 -1.55 40.93
C LEU A 23 40.61 -2.54 40.44
N PRO A 24 41.84 -2.50 41.00
CA PRO A 24 42.89 -3.42 40.60
C PRO A 24 42.45 -4.86 40.87
N LEU A 25 42.65 -5.72 39.88
CA LEU A 25 42.30 -7.13 40.00
C LEU A 25 43.09 -7.75 41.17
N PRO A 26 42.47 -8.62 41.99
CA PRO A 26 43.19 -9.31 43.05
C PRO A 26 44.35 -10.14 42.47
N PRO A 27 45.50 -10.19 43.17
CA PRO A 27 46.73 -10.81 42.67
C PRO A 27 46.64 -12.34 42.52
N GLN A 28 45.70 -12.99 43.21
CA GLN A 28 45.52 -14.44 43.15
C GLN A 28 44.03 -14.76 43.09
N ARG A 29 43.65 -15.57 42.09
CA ARG A 29 42.28 -16.06 41.88
C ARG A 29 42.22 -17.52 42.31
N THR A 30 41.34 -17.84 43.25
CA THR A 30 41.01 -19.23 43.59
C THR A 30 40.30 -19.90 42.42
N SER A 31 40.67 -21.14 42.10
CA SER A 31 40.10 -21.91 40.97
C SER A 31 38.60 -22.17 41.09
N GLU A 32 38.03 -21.99 42.29
CA GLU A 32 36.62 -22.20 42.60
C GLU A 32 35.76 -20.93 42.41
N ASP A 33 36.38 -19.77 42.16
CA ASP A 33 35.64 -18.53 41.93
C ASP A 33 35.01 -18.55 40.54
N VAL A 34 33.71 -18.86 40.49
CA VAL A 34 32.89 -18.78 39.27
C VAL A 34 32.98 -17.35 38.73
N VAL A 35 33.74 -17.17 37.64
CA VAL A 35 33.75 -15.91 36.90
C VAL A 35 32.31 -15.57 36.56
N PRO A 36 31.75 -14.42 36.98
CA PRO A 36 30.43 -14.03 36.52
C PRO A 36 30.52 -13.88 34.99
N LYS A 37 29.99 -14.87 34.26
CA LYS A 37 29.79 -14.76 32.81
C LYS A 37 28.82 -13.61 32.64
N ARG A 38 29.32 -12.42 32.30
CA ARG A 38 28.46 -11.34 31.85
C ARG A 38 27.64 -11.91 30.71
N GLU A 39 26.33 -12.08 30.89
CA GLU A 39 25.42 -12.28 29.78
C GLU A 39 25.45 -10.99 28.96
N LYS A 40 26.46 -10.82 28.10
CA LYS A 40 26.66 -9.59 27.32
C LYS A 40 25.52 -9.33 26.33
N TRP A 41 24.59 -10.28 26.19
CA TRP A 41 23.40 -10.17 25.36
C TRP A 41 22.22 -9.58 26.16
N ILE A 42 22.20 -8.24 26.26
CA ILE A 42 21.18 -7.49 27.00
C ILE A 42 19.86 -7.41 26.22
N ASN A 43 19.92 -7.11 24.92
CA ASN A 43 18.73 -6.92 24.08
C ASN A 43 18.30 -8.22 23.39
N LYS A 44 17.48 -9.05 24.04
CA LYS A 44 17.03 -10.34 23.48
C LYS A 44 15.84 -10.15 22.52
N GLN A 45 16.08 -9.62 21.32
CA GLN A 45 15.06 -9.53 20.26
C GLN A 45 14.99 -10.81 19.42
N ARG A 46 13.76 -11.22 19.10
CA ARG A 46 13.45 -12.33 18.19
C ARG A 46 12.30 -11.92 17.29
N VAL A 47 12.51 -12.03 15.98
CA VAL A 47 11.55 -11.55 14.97
C VAL A 47 10.95 -12.74 14.23
N LEU A 48 9.64 -12.93 14.32
CA LEU A 48 8.92 -13.93 13.53
C LEU A 48 8.72 -13.40 12.11
N VAL A 49 9.24 -14.10 11.10
CA VAL A 49 9.15 -13.68 9.69
C VAL A 49 8.45 -14.74 8.85
N PHE A 50 7.24 -14.42 8.41
CA PHE A 50 6.40 -15.35 7.66
C PHE A 50 5.42 -14.63 6.73
N ALA A 51 4.65 -15.42 5.98
CA ALA A 51 3.76 -14.91 4.95
C ALA A 51 2.41 -15.61 4.98
N ALA A 52 1.36 -14.89 4.61
CA ALA A 52 0.07 -15.47 4.29
C ALA A 52 0.09 -16.16 2.91
N ARG A 53 -0.85 -17.07 2.69
CA ARG A 53 -1.08 -17.65 1.35
C ARG A 53 -1.38 -16.56 0.31
N GLY A 54 -0.86 -16.75 -0.90
CA GLY A 54 -1.14 -15.87 -2.05
C GLY A 54 -0.12 -14.76 -2.33
N ILE A 55 1.11 -14.88 -1.81
CA ILE A 55 2.27 -14.06 -2.19
C ILE A 55 2.81 -14.40 -3.58
N ASN A 56 3.39 -13.42 -4.28
CA ASN A 56 3.97 -13.59 -5.61
C ASN A 56 5.37 -14.26 -5.54
N HIS A 57 5.94 -14.62 -6.70
CA HIS A 57 7.31 -15.12 -6.82
C HIS A 57 8.34 -14.09 -6.33
N ARG A 58 8.20 -12.82 -6.73
CA ARG A 58 9.09 -11.73 -6.29
C ARG A 58 9.06 -11.54 -4.78
N ASP A 59 7.86 -11.50 -4.20
CA ASP A 59 7.66 -11.39 -2.76
C ASP A 59 8.28 -12.56 -1.97
N ARG A 60 8.33 -13.77 -2.56
CA ARG A 60 8.99 -14.93 -1.95
C ARG A 60 10.51 -14.80 -1.91
N HIS A 61 11.11 -14.10 -2.87
CA HIS A 61 12.53 -13.77 -2.86
C HIS A 61 12.80 -12.68 -1.84
N LEU A 62 12.02 -11.60 -1.82
CA LEU A 62 12.11 -10.55 -0.80
C LEU A 62 12.01 -11.12 0.63
N LEU A 63 11.08 -12.05 0.89
CA LEU A 63 10.95 -12.74 2.17
C LEU A 63 12.22 -13.53 2.54
N ARG A 64 12.87 -14.16 1.55
CA ARG A 64 14.13 -14.89 1.76
C ARG A 64 15.30 -13.94 2.01
N ASP A 65 15.35 -12.82 1.29
CA ASP A 65 16.37 -11.79 1.46
C ASP A 65 16.33 -11.22 2.89
N ILE A 66 15.14 -10.86 3.39
CA ILE A 66 14.95 -10.36 4.76
C ILE A 66 15.34 -11.42 5.81
N LYS A 67 15.04 -12.70 5.57
CA LYS A 67 15.49 -13.80 6.45
C LYS A 67 17.00 -14.00 6.42
N SER A 68 17.65 -13.78 5.27
CA SER A 68 19.10 -13.88 5.16
C SER A 68 19.78 -12.76 5.94
N LEU A 69 19.24 -11.55 5.85
CA LEU A 69 19.76 -10.34 6.48
C LEU A 69 19.69 -10.35 8.01
N MET A 70 18.61 -10.86 8.60
CA MET A 70 18.40 -10.82 10.06
C MET A 70 18.76 -12.16 10.71
N PRO A 71 19.82 -12.27 11.53
CA PRO A 71 20.21 -13.53 12.18
C PRO A 71 19.25 -13.95 13.31
N HIS A 72 18.53 -12.99 13.91
CA HIS A 72 17.54 -13.18 14.97
C HIS A 72 16.13 -13.49 14.43
N HIS A 73 16.00 -13.76 13.13
CA HIS A 73 14.73 -14.19 12.55
C HIS A 73 14.36 -15.61 12.98
N ARG A 74 13.06 -15.86 13.12
CA ARG A 74 12.47 -17.19 13.23
C ARG A 74 11.54 -17.42 12.04
N PRO A 75 11.84 -18.42 11.18
CA PRO A 75 10.95 -18.75 10.08
C PRO A 75 9.73 -19.50 10.61
N GLU A 76 8.57 -19.21 10.02
CA GLU A 76 7.34 -19.94 10.30
C GLU A 76 6.67 -20.36 8.97
N SER A 77 5.81 -21.37 9.07
CA SER A 77 5.01 -21.86 7.95
C SER A 77 4.02 -20.77 7.47
N LYS A 78 3.50 -20.94 6.24
CA LYS A 78 2.57 -19.94 5.69
C LYS A 78 1.21 -20.06 6.36
N MET A 79 0.73 -18.97 6.94
CA MET A 79 -0.61 -18.93 7.51
C MET A 79 -1.69 -18.94 6.42
N GLU A 80 -2.84 -19.52 6.75
CA GLU A 80 -4.06 -19.33 5.96
C GLU A 80 -4.63 -17.93 6.18
N ARG A 81 -5.39 -17.43 5.20
CA ARG A 81 -6.07 -16.14 5.35
C ARG A 81 -7.30 -16.30 6.22
N SER A 82 -7.12 -16.24 7.53
CA SER A 82 -8.21 -16.10 8.50
C SER A 82 -8.81 -14.69 8.45
N LYS A 83 -10.04 -14.54 8.94
CA LYS A 83 -10.68 -13.22 9.13
C LYS A 83 -10.03 -12.44 10.27
N THR A 84 -9.46 -13.13 11.26
CA THR A 84 -8.86 -12.53 12.46
C THR A 84 -7.35 -12.78 12.48
N LEU A 85 -6.58 -11.71 12.64
CA LEU A 85 -5.11 -11.74 12.68
C LEU A 85 -4.55 -11.98 14.11
N SER A 86 -5.42 -12.21 15.11
CA SER A 86 -5.04 -12.49 16.50
C SER A 86 -4.21 -13.77 16.65
N VAL A 87 -4.43 -14.75 15.77
CA VAL A 87 -3.70 -16.04 15.72
C VAL A 87 -2.19 -15.83 15.64
N ILE A 88 -1.74 -14.69 15.09
CA ILE A 88 -0.32 -14.36 14.97
C ILE A 88 0.31 -14.18 16.36
N ASN A 89 -0.43 -13.65 17.33
CA ASN A 89 0.07 -13.48 18.69
C ASN A 89 0.34 -14.83 19.35
N GLU A 90 -0.54 -15.81 19.17
CA GLU A 90 -0.35 -17.20 19.63
C GLU A 90 0.87 -17.84 18.97
N MET A 91 1.05 -17.64 17.66
CA MET A 91 2.24 -18.11 16.94
C MET A 91 3.53 -17.50 17.49
N CYS A 92 3.48 -16.24 17.92
CA CYS A 92 4.64 -15.58 18.54
C CYS A 92 4.95 -16.13 19.92
N GLU A 93 3.92 -16.41 20.71
CA GLU A 93 4.07 -17.01 22.03
C GLU A 93 4.69 -18.41 21.93
N MET A 94 4.17 -19.27 21.04
CA MET A 94 4.72 -20.61 20.78
C MET A 94 6.18 -20.60 20.33
N LYS A 95 6.61 -19.57 19.59
CA LYS A 95 7.99 -19.41 19.10
C LYS A 95 8.85 -18.49 19.95
N HIS A 96 8.31 -17.96 21.06
CA HIS A 96 8.94 -16.95 21.91
C HIS A 96 9.55 -15.79 21.09
N CYS A 97 8.73 -15.17 20.24
CA CYS A 97 9.11 -14.02 19.41
C CYS A 97 8.50 -12.73 19.96
N ASN A 98 9.32 -11.68 20.03
CA ASN A 98 8.88 -10.36 20.54
C ASN A 98 8.30 -9.49 19.43
N LYS A 99 8.75 -9.70 18.20
CA LYS A 99 8.40 -8.89 17.03
C LYS A 99 7.93 -9.78 15.90
N THR A 100 7.13 -9.22 15.02
CA THR A 100 6.59 -9.96 13.87
C THR A 100 6.67 -9.16 12.61
N ILE A 101 6.97 -9.85 11.51
CA ILE A 101 6.82 -9.36 10.16
C ILE A 101 5.95 -10.36 9.39
N LEU A 102 4.76 -9.91 9.00
CA LEU A 102 3.83 -10.69 8.18
C LEU A 102 3.73 -10.10 6.77
N PHE A 103 3.95 -10.96 5.78
CA PHE A 103 3.70 -10.66 4.37
C PHE A 103 2.29 -11.10 3.97
N GLU A 104 1.39 -10.14 3.78
CA GLU A 104 0.02 -10.36 3.30
C GLU A 104 -0.06 -10.04 1.80
N GLY A 105 0.11 -11.06 0.95
CA GLY A 105 -0.16 -10.91 -0.47
C GLY A 105 -1.68 -10.82 -0.72
N ARG A 106 -2.15 -9.93 -1.59
CA ARG A 106 -3.54 -9.85 -2.08
C ARG A 106 -3.59 -9.98 -3.59
N ARG A 107 -4.53 -10.80 -4.09
CA ARG A 107 -4.74 -11.08 -5.54
C ARG A 107 -3.45 -11.46 -6.30
N LYS A 108 -2.43 -12.00 -5.60
CA LYS A 108 -1.08 -12.31 -6.12
C LYS A 108 -0.39 -11.13 -6.82
N ARG A 109 -0.76 -9.88 -6.49
CA ARG A 109 -0.28 -8.67 -7.15
C ARG A 109 0.13 -7.58 -6.17
N ASP A 110 -0.68 -7.37 -5.15
CA ASP A 110 -0.42 -6.33 -4.15
C ASP A 110 0.19 -7.00 -2.92
N LEU A 111 1.26 -6.42 -2.37
CA LEU A 111 1.92 -6.91 -1.18
C LEU A 111 1.73 -5.92 -0.03
N TYR A 112 1.16 -6.42 1.07
CA TYR A 112 1.14 -5.69 2.32
C TYR A 112 2.13 -6.33 3.29
N MET A 113 2.81 -5.49 4.05
CA MET A 113 3.66 -5.92 5.14
C MET A 113 3.10 -5.36 6.44
N TRP A 114 2.97 -6.23 7.41
CA TRP A 114 2.64 -5.87 8.76
C TRP A 114 3.86 -6.03 9.63
N MET A 115 4.14 -5.01 10.44
CA MET A 115 5.13 -5.09 11.50
C MET A 115 4.44 -4.81 12.82
N ALA A 116 4.69 -5.65 13.81
CA ALA A 116 4.08 -5.47 15.12
C ALA A 116 5.04 -5.85 16.24
N SER A 117 4.83 -5.24 17.39
CA SER A 117 5.33 -5.78 18.64
C SER A 117 4.33 -6.79 19.17
N ALA A 118 4.77 -8.05 19.30
CA ALA A 118 3.94 -9.14 19.77
C ALA A 118 3.46 -8.89 21.20
N SER A 119 2.31 -9.47 21.56
CA SER A 119 1.60 -9.29 22.83
C SER A 119 0.94 -7.91 23.00
N VAL A 120 1.70 -6.84 23.19
CA VAL A 120 1.15 -5.53 23.60
C VAL A 120 0.71 -4.65 22.41
N GLY A 121 1.32 -4.80 21.23
CA GLY A 121 1.26 -3.80 20.15
C GLY A 121 2.37 -2.75 20.29
N PRO A 122 2.50 -1.77 19.39
CA PRO A 122 1.62 -1.41 18.28
C PRO A 122 1.81 -2.30 17.04
N SER A 123 0.88 -2.20 16.09
CA SER A 123 1.02 -2.81 14.76
C SER A 123 0.87 -1.79 13.64
N ALA A 124 1.75 -1.85 12.66
CA ALA A 124 1.78 -0.94 11.53
C ALA A 124 1.63 -1.73 10.23
N LYS A 125 0.70 -1.27 9.39
CA LYS A 125 0.43 -1.84 8.07
C LYS A 125 1.05 -0.97 6.99
N PHE A 126 1.80 -1.58 6.10
CA PHE A 126 2.43 -0.95 4.95
C PHE A 126 1.98 -1.62 3.66
N LEU A 127 1.80 -0.82 2.62
CA LEU A 127 1.77 -1.31 1.25
C LEU A 127 3.22 -1.27 0.73
N ILE A 128 3.73 -2.39 0.25
CA ILE A 128 5.06 -2.45 -0.35
C ILE A 128 4.94 -2.19 -1.86
N GLU A 129 5.73 -1.26 -2.35
CA GLU A 129 5.87 -0.88 -3.75
C GLU A 129 7.34 -0.96 -4.19
N ASN A 130 7.59 -0.99 -5.50
CA ASN A 130 8.93 -0.96 -6.11
C ASN A 130 9.93 -1.96 -5.50
N ILE A 131 9.52 -3.23 -5.40
CA ILE A 131 10.35 -4.31 -4.87
C ILE A 131 11.44 -4.67 -5.88
N HIS A 132 12.68 -4.57 -5.42
CA HIS A 132 13.90 -5.03 -6.05
C HIS A 132 14.61 -6.02 -5.12
N THR A 133 14.80 -7.26 -5.57
CA THR A 133 15.42 -8.31 -4.74
C THR A 133 16.94 -8.30 -4.87
N MET A 134 17.65 -8.94 -3.94
CA MET A 134 19.12 -9.04 -3.99
C MET A 134 19.65 -9.72 -5.27
N ALA A 135 18.85 -10.61 -5.87
CA ALA A 135 19.23 -11.35 -7.09
C ALA A 135 19.12 -10.53 -8.39
N GLU A 136 18.85 -9.22 -8.32
CA GLU A 136 18.76 -8.37 -9.50
C GLU A 136 20.14 -7.87 -9.95
N LEU A 137 20.37 -7.84 -11.27
CA LEU A 137 21.69 -7.55 -11.88
C LEU A 137 22.33 -6.23 -11.44
N LYS A 138 21.53 -5.22 -11.07
CA LYS A 138 22.04 -3.90 -10.68
C LYS A 138 22.59 -3.85 -9.25
N MET A 139 22.36 -4.89 -8.45
CA MET A 139 22.86 -4.99 -7.08
C MET A 139 24.22 -5.69 -7.09
N THR A 140 25.30 -4.91 -7.06
CA THR A 140 26.68 -5.42 -7.14
C THR A 140 27.33 -5.63 -5.77
N GLY A 141 26.73 -5.10 -4.70
CA GLY A 141 27.24 -5.24 -3.34
C GLY A 141 26.97 -6.62 -2.74
N ASN A 142 27.80 -7.00 -1.78
CA ASN A 142 27.63 -8.21 -0.96
C ASN A 142 27.75 -7.84 0.54
N CYS A 143 27.22 -8.67 1.43
CA CYS A 143 27.49 -8.52 2.86
C CYS A 143 27.57 -9.86 3.59
N LEU A 144 28.32 -9.90 4.67
CA LEU A 144 28.38 -11.02 5.60
C LEU A 144 26.98 -11.34 6.14
N ARG A 145 26.59 -12.61 6.05
CA ARG A 145 25.31 -13.05 6.56
C ARG A 145 25.29 -12.97 8.09
N GLY A 146 24.38 -12.17 8.63
CA GLY A 146 24.24 -11.98 10.07
C GLY A 146 25.23 -11.00 10.68
N SER A 147 25.94 -10.19 9.89
CA SER A 147 26.61 -8.99 10.40
C SER A 147 25.58 -8.00 10.96
N ARG A 148 26.07 -7.10 11.81
CA ARG A 148 25.23 -6.10 12.47
C ARG A 148 25.10 -4.87 11.55
N PRO A 149 23.88 -4.53 11.09
CA PRO A 149 23.69 -3.36 10.24
C PRO A 149 23.81 -2.07 11.05
N LEU A 150 24.32 -1.02 10.40
CA LEU A 150 24.04 0.35 10.84
C LEU A 150 22.66 0.76 10.34
N LEU A 151 21.89 1.44 11.19
CA LEU A 151 20.58 1.97 10.83
C LEU A 151 20.70 3.48 10.65
N SER A 152 20.53 3.95 9.43
CA SER A 152 20.51 5.36 9.08
C SER A 152 19.06 5.80 8.85
N PHE A 153 18.59 6.75 9.64
CA PHE A 153 17.26 7.34 9.51
C PHE A 153 17.37 8.79 9.03
N ASP A 154 16.44 9.20 8.18
CA ASP A 154 16.25 10.60 7.79
C ASP A 154 15.80 11.46 8.98
N ALA A 155 16.16 12.74 9.01
CA ALA A 155 15.87 13.66 10.10
C ALA A 155 14.36 13.82 10.37
N LYS A 156 13.55 13.69 9.30
CA LYS A 156 12.08 13.76 9.37
C LYS A 156 11.46 12.71 10.30
N PHE A 157 12.18 11.62 10.60
CA PHE A 157 11.69 10.62 11.54
C PHE A 157 11.61 11.11 12.99
N ASP A 158 12.37 12.16 13.34
CA ASP A 158 12.33 12.74 14.69
C ASP A 158 11.30 13.87 14.82
N GLU A 159 10.96 14.53 13.70
CA GLU A 159 9.99 15.63 13.65
C GLU A 159 8.54 15.13 13.79
N VAL A 160 8.18 14.06 13.07
CA VAL A 160 6.78 13.63 12.95
C VAL A 160 6.46 12.50 13.94
N PRO A 161 5.43 12.61 14.80
CA PRO A 161 5.16 11.65 15.88
C PRO A 161 4.97 10.21 15.42
N TYR A 162 4.20 9.98 14.34
CA TYR A 162 4.00 8.61 13.85
C TYR A 162 5.28 8.03 13.24
N LEU A 163 6.14 8.86 12.62
CA LEU A 163 7.44 8.41 12.13
C LEU A 163 8.38 8.07 13.29
N LYS A 164 8.35 8.81 14.39
CA LYS A 164 9.13 8.50 15.59
C LYS A 164 8.77 7.12 16.17
N LEU A 165 7.48 6.80 16.21
CA LEU A 165 7.01 5.46 16.59
C LEU A 165 7.51 4.39 15.60
N LEU A 166 7.47 4.67 14.30
CA LEU A 166 7.99 3.76 13.28
C LEU A 166 9.52 3.59 13.37
N LYS A 167 10.27 4.65 13.67
CA LYS A 167 11.72 4.63 13.90
C LYS A 167 12.08 3.65 15.01
N GLU A 168 11.36 3.71 16.13
CA GLU A 168 11.56 2.79 17.24
C GLU A 168 11.20 1.34 16.85
N LEU A 169 10.06 1.14 16.18
CA LEU A 169 9.66 -0.17 15.68
C LEU A 169 10.71 -0.76 14.73
N PHE A 170 11.21 0.03 13.78
CA PHE A 170 12.24 -0.38 12.82
C PHE A 170 13.58 -0.69 13.48
N THR A 171 13.98 0.12 14.46
CA THR A 171 15.21 -0.10 15.23
C THR A 171 15.16 -1.45 15.93
N GLN A 172 14.02 -1.79 16.53
CA GLN A 172 13.85 -3.07 17.22
C GLN A 172 13.69 -4.26 16.26
N THR A 173 13.10 -4.08 15.06
CA THR A 173 12.92 -5.18 14.10
C THR A 173 14.16 -5.47 13.29
N PHE A 174 14.76 -4.44 12.67
CA PHE A 174 15.89 -4.58 11.74
C PHE A 174 17.25 -4.52 12.45
N GLY A 175 17.30 -3.95 13.67
CA GLY A 175 18.51 -3.96 14.48
C GLY A 175 18.86 -5.36 14.95
N VAL A 176 20.12 -5.75 14.76
CA VAL A 176 20.65 -7.02 15.26
C VAL A 176 21.24 -6.79 16.66
N PRO A 177 20.76 -7.51 17.70
CA PRO A 177 21.29 -7.38 19.04
C PRO A 177 22.80 -7.62 19.11
N ASN A 178 23.48 -6.86 19.98
CA ASN A 178 24.88 -7.11 20.26
C ASN A 178 25.04 -8.48 20.94
N HIS A 179 26.06 -9.23 20.52
CA HIS A 179 26.35 -10.59 20.99
C HIS A 179 25.20 -11.61 20.77
N HIS A 180 24.41 -11.44 19.72
CA HIS A 180 23.49 -12.50 19.30
C HIS A 180 24.30 -13.76 18.91
N PRO A 181 23.87 -14.98 19.27
CA PRO A 181 24.67 -16.19 19.01
C PRO A 181 25.04 -16.44 17.54
N LYS A 182 24.26 -15.87 16.61
CA LYS A 182 24.47 -15.94 15.16
C LYS A 182 24.99 -14.64 14.54
N SER A 183 25.23 -13.60 15.34
CA SER A 183 25.73 -12.33 14.79
C SER A 183 27.23 -12.39 14.57
N GLN A 184 27.68 -11.88 13.43
CA GLN A 184 29.09 -11.64 13.18
C GLN A 184 29.56 -10.35 13.89
N PRO A 185 30.84 -10.26 14.30
CA PRO A 185 31.35 -9.10 15.03
C PRO A 185 31.49 -7.85 14.15
N PHE A 186 31.74 -8.02 12.85
CA PHE A 186 31.97 -6.93 11.91
C PHE A 186 30.69 -6.24 11.46
N ILE A 187 30.83 -4.96 11.12
CA ILE A 187 29.80 -4.11 10.54
C ILE A 187 30.16 -3.94 9.06
N ASP A 188 29.32 -4.50 8.20
CA ASP A 188 29.62 -4.61 6.75
C ASP A 188 28.61 -3.84 5.90
N HIS A 189 27.42 -3.55 6.45
CA HIS A 189 26.34 -2.94 5.69
C HIS A 189 25.49 -1.97 6.50
N VAL A 190 24.77 -1.13 5.77
CA VAL A 190 23.94 -0.04 6.29
C VAL A 190 22.52 -0.17 5.71
N TYR A 191 21.53 -0.14 6.58
CA TYR A 191 20.13 0.08 6.20
C TYR A 191 19.81 1.56 6.25
N THR A 192 19.27 2.06 5.15
CA THR A 192 18.87 3.46 5.03
C THR A 192 17.36 3.54 4.91
N PHE A 193 16.76 4.37 5.76
CA PHE A 193 15.34 4.69 5.75
C PHE A 193 15.17 6.17 5.41
N THR A 194 14.78 6.45 4.16
CA THR A 194 14.58 7.83 3.68
C THR A 194 13.09 8.14 3.55
N TYR A 195 12.65 9.29 4.05
CA TYR A 195 11.24 9.69 3.96
C TYR A 195 11.02 10.73 2.85
N LEU A 196 10.39 10.28 1.76
CA LEU A 196 10.15 11.08 0.56
C LEU A 196 8.76 10.79 -0.01
N ASP A 197 8.03 11.83 -0.39
CA ASP A 197 6.66 11.77 -0.94
C ASP A 197 5.68 10.94 -0.09
N HIS A 198 5.73 11.14 1.22
CA HIS A 198 4.96 10.39 2.20
C HIS A 198 5.17 8.87 2.19
N ARG A 199 6.30 8.43 1.65
CA ARG A 199 6.72 7.03 1.57
C ARG A 199 8.09 6.85 2.20
N ILE A 200 8.32 5.66 2.72
CA ILE A 200 9.59 5.29 3.33
C ILE A 200 10.34 4.41 2.35
N TRP A 201 11.51 4.87 1.92
CA TRP A 201 12.39 4.14 1.03
C TRP A 201 13.37 3.33 1.87
N PHE A 202 13.40 2.03 1.65
CA PHE A 202 14.39 1.14 2.25
C PHE A 202 15.45 0.78 1.22
N ARG A 203 16.72 0.98 1.57
CA ARG A 203 17.87 0.50 0.79
C ARG A 203 18.93 -0.09 1.71
N ASN A 204 19.67 -1.05 1.17
CA ASN A 204 20.76 -1.74 1.84
C ASN A 204 22.06 -1.53 1.06
N PHE A 205 23.08 -1.00 1.73
CA PHE A 205 24.37 -0.68 1.15
C PHE A 205 25.50 -1.43 1.87
N GLN A 206 26.46 -1.94 1.10
CA GLN A 206 27.74 -2.46 1.58
C GLN A 206 28.68 -1.29 1.85
N ILE A 207 29.47 -1.40 2.91
CA ILE A 207 30.61 -0.51 3.19
C ILE A 207 31.84 -1.12 2.49
N LEU A 208 32.31 -0.49 1.41
CA LEU A 208 33.46 -1.01 0.63
C LEU A 208 34.81 -0.60 1.21
N SER A 209 34.91 0.62 1.70
CA SER A 209 36.16 1.23 2.14
C SER A 209 35.90 2.15 3.32
N GLU A 210 36.93 2.37 4.15
CA GLU A 210 36.86 3.28 5.29
C GLU A 210 36.59 4.73 4.86
N ASP A 211 36.92 5.08 3.61
CA ASP A 211 36.66 6.38 2.97
C ASP A 211 35.16 6.65 2.67
N GLY A 212 34.26 5.71 2.98
CA GLY A 212 32.82 5.89 2.83
C GLY A 212 32.25 5.49 1.46
N GLY A 213 32.98 4.69 0.67
CA GLY A 213 32.46 4.08 -0.55
C GLY A 213 31.33 3.10 -0.26
N LEU A 214 30.16 3.30 -0.88
CA LEU A 214 28.97 2.45 -0.68
C LEU A 214 28.55 1.76 -1.99
N ALA A 215 28.27 0.46 -1.93
CA ALA A 215 27.68 -0.30 -3.04
C ALA A 215 26.30 -0.85 -2.66
N GLU A 216 25.33 -0.84 -3.58
CA GLU A 216 23.98 -1.33 -3.31
C GLU A 216 23.93 -2.87 -3.33
N ILE A 217 23.45 -3.49 -2.25
CA ILE A 217 23.28 -4.96 -2.10
C ILE A 217 21.84 -5.37 -2.40
N GLY A 218 20.88 -4.56 -1.95
CA GLY A 218 19.47 -4.95 -1.87
C GLY A 218 19.10 -5.74 -0.60
N PRO A 219 17.81 -6.00 -0.38
CA PRO A 219 16.69 -5.63 -1.23
C PRO A 219 16.38 -4.13 -1.14
N ARG A 220 15.79 -3.59 -2.19
CA ARG A 220 15.27 -2.23 -2.24
C ARG A 220 13.75 -2.29 -2.37
N PHE A 221 13.05 -1.53 -1.55
CA PHE A 221 11.60 -1.43 -1.63
C PHE A 221 11.11 -0.14 -1.01
N VAL A 222 9.89 0.23 -1.37
CA VAL A 222 9.21 1.41 -0.86
C VAL A 222 8.05 0.96 0.02
N MET A 223 8.00 1.46 1.24
CA MET A 223 6.92 1.24 2.18
C MET A 223 6.01 2.46 2.20
N ASN A 224 4.76 2.28 1.79
CA ASN A 224 3.71 3.28 1.94
C ASN A 224 2.89 2.97 3.21
N PRO A 225 3.00 3.79 4.28
CA PRO A 225 2.28 3.53 5.53
C PRO A 225 0.76 3.67 5.31
N VAL A 226 0.00 2.67 5.75
CA VAL A 226 -1.45 2.60 5.55
C VAL A 226 -2.19 3.02 6.81
N LYS A 227 -2.00 2.25 7.89
CA LYS A 227 -2.62 2.45 9.19
C LYS A 227 -1.69 1.95 10.29
N ILE A 228 -1.77 2.58 11.46
CA ILE A 228 -1.12 2.15 12.69
C ILE A 228 -2.22 1.85 13.71
N PHE A 229 -2.12 0.69 14.35
CA PHE A 229 -3.05 0.20 15.35
C PHE A 229 -2.37 0.18 16.72
N GLU A 230 -3.21 0.35 17.74
CA GLU A 230 -2.80 0.33 19.15
C GLU A 230 -2.28 -1.04 19.59
N GLY A 231 -3.01 -2.10 19.27
CA GLY A 231 -2.65 -3.46 19.64
C GLY A 231 -1.86 -4.22 18.58
N SER A 232 -1.40 -5.40 18.96
CA SER A 232 -0.78 -6.36 18.04
C SER A 232 -1.86 -7.04 17.19
N PHE A 233 -1.95 -6.64 15.91
CA PHE A 233 -2.93 -7.13 14.92
C PHE A 233 -4.41 -6.99 15.32
N THR A 234 -4.67 -6.23 16.38
CA THR A 234 -5.96 -6.02 17.03
C THR A 234 -6.02 -4.58 17.54
N GLY A 235 -7.21 -4.10 17.90
CA GLY A 235 -7.41 -2.76 18.45
C GLY A 235 -7.75 -1.68 17.42
N LYS A 236 -7.94 -0.46 17.92
CA LYS A 236 -8.34 0.71 17.13
C LYS A 236 -7.15 1.24 16.33
N ALA A 237 -7.44 1.80 15.15
CA ALA A 237 -6.43 2.54 14.39
C ALA A 237 -6.16 3.87 15.10
N ILE A 238 -4.92 4.07 15.56
CA ILE A 238 -4.45 5.32 16.17
C ILE A 238 -4.19 6.36 15.07
N TRP A 239 -3.67 5.90 13.93
CA TRP A 239 -3.32 6.76 12.81
C TRP A 239 -3.67 6.09 11.48
N GLU A 240 -4.19 6.88 10.55
CA GLU A 240 -4.51 6.47 9.18
C GLU A 240 -3.90 7.48 8.22
N ASN A 241 -3.27 6.99 7.16
CA ASN A 241 -2.66 7.85 6.16
C ASN A 241 -3.76 8.43 5.24
N PRO A 242 -3.98 9.76 5.22
CA PRO A 242 -4.97 10.37 4.34
C PRO A 242 -4.61 10.25 2.86
N ASN A 243 -3.32 10.19 2.54
CA ASN A 243 -2.81 10.15 1.17
C ASN A 243 -2.79 8.72 0.60
N TYR A 244 -3.05 7.72 1.42
CA TYR A 244 -3.02 6.33 0.99
C TYR A 244 -4.25 5.96 0.15
N VAL A 245 -4.00 5.54 -1.09
CA VAL A 245 -5.02 4.97 -1.96
C VAL A 245 -4.69 3.50 -2.20
N SER A 246 -5.63 2.61 -1.88
CA SER A 246 -5.41 1.19 -2.14
C SER A 246 -5.24 0.90 -3.64
N PRO A 247 -4.34 -0.02 -4.05
CA PRO A 247 -4.15 -0.37 -5.46
C PRO A 247 -5.42 -0.85 -6.14
N SER A 248 -6.33 -1.48 -5.38
CA SER A 248 -7.64 -1.88 -5.90
C SER A 248 -8.54 -0.68 -6.23
N ARG A 249 -8.57 0.34 -5.38
CA ARG A 249 -9.28 1.60 -5.65
C ARG A 249 -8.65 2.36 -6.81
N GLN A 250 -7.32 2.43 -6.87
CA GLN A 250 -6.62 3.07 -8.00
C GLN A 250 -6.97 2.41 -9.34
N ARG A 251 -6.95 1.07 -9.41
CA ARG A 251 -7.39 0.33 -10.60
C ARG A 251 -8.86 0.54 -10.93
N GLN A 252 -9.73 0.67 -9.93
CA GLN A 252 -11.15 0.95 -10.14
C GLN A 252 -11.34 2.35 -10.73
N MET A 253 -10.62 3.36 -10.24
CA MET A 253 -10.65 4.72 -10.78
C MET A 253 -10.17 4.76 -12.24
N LEU A 254 -9.07 4.08 -12.56
CA LEU A 254 -8.59 3.97 -13.95
C LEU A 254 -9.61 3.29 -14.88
N LYS A 255 -10.26 2.22 -14.42
CA LYS A 255 -11.33 1.56 -15.18
C LYS A 255 -12.57 2.45 -15.35
N LYS A 256 -12.92 3.23 -14.33
CA LYS A 256 -14.03 4.18 -14.38
C LYS A 256 -13.75 5.30 -15.39
N ALA A 257 -12.56 5.91 -15.35
CA ALA A 257 -12.13 6.92 -16.30
C ALA A 257 -12.11 6.38 -17.75
N ALA A 258 -11.65 5.14 -17.95
CA ALA A 258 -11.71 4.50 -19.27
C ALA A 258 -13.15 4.28 -19.76
N LYS A 259 -14.08 3.91 -18.86
CA LYS A 259 -15.50 3.77 -19.17
C LYS A 259 -16.14 5.12 -19.50
N GLU A 260 -15.82 6.17 -18.76
CA GLU A 260 -16.33 7.53 -18.99
C GLU A 260 -15.96 8.03 -20.38
N ARG A 261 -14.73 7.77 -20.85
CA ARG A 261 -14.33 8.11 -22.24
C ARG A 261 -15.23 7.46 -23.29
N TYR A 262 -15.62 6.21 -23.09
CA TYR A 262 -16.54 5.51 -24.00
C TYR A 262 -17.95 6.10 -23.93
N VAL A 263 -18.46 6.37 -22.72
CA VAL A 263 -19.77 6.99 -22.52
C VAL A 263 -19.82 8.37 -23.19
N ASN A 264 -18.83 9.23 -22.94
CA ASN A 264 -18.74 10.57 -23.53
C ASN A 264 -18.74 10.51 -25.07
N ARG A 265 -18.06 9.52 -25.67
CA ARG A 265 -18.06 9.34 -27.13
C ARG A 265 -19.45 8.97 -27.67
N VAL A 266 -20.15 8.09 -26.97
CA VAL A 266 -21.52 7.69 -27.36
C VAL A 266 -22.48 8.87 -27.18
N GLU A 267 -22.36 9.62 -26.08
CA GLU A 267 -23.15 10.83 -25.84
C GLU A 267 -22.90 11.90 -26.90
N GLN A 268 -21.64 12.14 -27.28
CA GLN A 268 -21.30 13.06 -28.36
C GLN A 268 -21.88 12.63 -29.72
N LYS A 269 -21.86 11.32 -30.05
CA LYS A 269 -22.49 10.82 -31.28
C LYS A 269 -24.00 11.03 -31.28
N VAL A 270 -24.66 10.71 -30.16
CA VAL A 270 -26.11 10.93 -30.02
C VAL A 270 -26.42 12.43 -30.09
N GLN A 271 -25.61 13.28 -29.46
CA GLN A 271 -25.79 14.73 -29.53
C GLN A 271 -25.59 15.28 -30.95
N GLN A 272 -24.63 14.73 -31.71
CA GLN A 272 -24.42 15.07 -33.10
C GLN A 272 -25.59 14.63 -33.98
N GLU A 273 -26.12 13.42 -33.79
CA GLU A 273 -27.32 12.95 -34.50
C GLU A 273 -28.53 13.82 -34.20
N VAL A 274 -28.70 14.24 -32.95
CA VAL A 274 -29.77 15.14 -32.52
C VAL A 274 -29.62 16.54 -33.08
N ASN A 275 -28.39 17.08 -33.08
CA ASN A 275 -28.10 18.42 -33.57
C ASN A 275 -27.96 18.46 -35.09
N ARG A 276 -27.94 17.31 -35.78
CA ARG A 276 -27.85 17.26 -37.24
C ARG A 276 -29.15 17.85 -37.80
N PRO A 277 -29.08 18.99 -38.49
CA PRO A 277 -30.28 19.56 -39.09
C PRO A 277 -30.81 18.59 -40.15
N THR A 278 -32.13 18.43 -40.19
CA THR A 278 -32.81 17.49 -41.10
C THR A 278 -32.74 18.00 -42.54
N GLU A 279 -32.73 19.32 -42.71
CA GLU A 279 -32.50 20.03 -43.96
C GLU A 279 -31.18 20.79 -43.84
N ALA A 280 -30.29 20.66 -44.84
CA ALA A 280 -28.95 21.26 -44.79
C ALA A 280 -29.00 22.78 -45.04
N TYR A 281 -29.97 23.21 -45.83
CA TYR A 281 -30.37 24.57 -46.08
C TYR A 281 -31.90 24.55 -46.12
N GLU A 282 -32.56 25.55 -45.53
CA GLU A 282 -33.90 25.91 -46.01
C GLU A 282 -33.70 26.29 -47.47
N GLY A 283 -34.33 25.56 -48.40
CA GLY A 283 -34.17 25.81 -49.83
C GLY A 283 -34.31 27.31 -50.11
N LEU A 284 -33.43 27.87 -50.95
CA LEU A 284 -33.55 29.28 -51.30
C LEU A 284 -34.98 29.50 -51.76
N GLU A 285 -35.67 30.46 -51.15
CA GLU A 285 -37.09 30.74 -51.39
C GLU A 285 -37.46 30.90 -52.88
N TYR A 286 -36.41 31.15 -53.67
CA TYR A 286 -36.37 31.51 -55.06
C TYR A 286 -35.63 30.49 -55.95
N GLU A 287 -35.36 29.25 -55.52
CA GLU A 287 -34.75 28.23 -56.40
C GLU A 287 -35.60 28.00 -57.68
N GLU A 288 -36.92 28.03 -57.56
CA GLU A 288 -37.89 27.97 -58.67
C GLU A 288 -37.83 29.19 -59.64
N LEU A 289 -37.17 30.30 -59.25
CA LEU A 289 -36.99 31.46 -60.14
C LEU A 289 -35.93 31.22 -61.21
N PHE A 290 -35.02 30.27 -60.99
CA PHE A 290 -33.92 29.99 -61.92
C PHE A 290 -34.22 28.82 -62.86
N GLU A 291 -35.35 28.12 -62.70
CA GLU A 291 -35.79 27.04 -63.60
C GLU A 291 -36.60 27.54 -64.81
N ASN A 292 -37.15 28.76 -64.76
CA ASN A 292 -38.01 29.30 -65.81
C ASN A 292 -37.33 30.47 -66.52
N GLU A 293 -37.12 30.37 -67.84
CA GLU A 293 -36.49 31.42 -68.66
C GLU A 293 -37.35 32.69 -68.82
N ASP A 294 -38.65 32.64 -68.49
CA ASP A 294 -39.60 33.75 -68.67
C ASP A 294 -39.81 34.60 -67.41
N ALA A 295 -39.50 35.90 -67.50
CA ALA A 295 -39.59 36.87 -66.40
C ALA A 295 -41.02 37.14 -65.85
N ILE A 296 -42.07 36.76 -66.59
CA ILE A 296 -43.47 37.08 -66.25
C ILE A 296 -44.11 36.03 -65.34
N THR A 297 -43.74 34.76 -65.52
CA THR A 297 -44.25 33.62 -64.71
C THR A 297 -43.61 33.60 -63.33
N THR A 298 -42.32 33.90 -63.27
CA THR A 298 -41.51 34.09 -62.07
C THR A 298 -42.06 35.19 -61.15
N ALA A 299 -42.48 36.34 -61.70
CA ALA A 299 -43.10 37.42 -60.93
C ALA A 299 -44.45 37.03 -60.30
N LYS A 300 -45.26 36.20 -60.98
CA LYS A 300 -46.54 35.70 -60.44
C LYS A 300 -46.33 34.73 -59.28
N LEU A 301 -45.37 33.81 -59.39
CA LEU A 301 -45.01 32.85 -58.33
C LEU A 301 -44.52 33.55 -57.05
N LEU A 302 -43.73 34.61 -57.19
CA LEU A 302 -43.22 35.45 -56.09
C LEU A 302 -44.36 36.11 -55.29
N ALA A 303 -45.37 36.63 -55.98
CA ALA A 303 -46.53 37.28 -55.36
C ALA A 303 -47.43 36.30 -54.60
N GLU A 304 -47.51 35.04 -55.05
CA GLU A 304 -48.28 33.98 -54.40
C GLU A 304 -47.60 33.45 -53.13
N LYS A 305 -46.26 33.26 -53.16
CA LYS A 305 -45.45 32.89 -52.00
C LYS A 305 -45.50 33.96 -50.89
N ALA A 306 -45.44 35.24 -51.25
CA ALA A 306 -45.55 36.35 -50.30
C ALA A 306 -46.89 36.35 -49.53
N LYS A 307 -47.99 35.97 -50.19
CA LYS A 307 -49.31 35.83 -49.54
C LYS A 307 -49.37 34.63 -48.58
N ARG A 308 -48.70 33.52 -48.88
CA ARG A 308 -48.67 32.33 -48.01
C ARG A 308 -47.84 32.54 -46.74
N LYS A 309 -46.71 33.26 -46.82
CA LYS A 309 -45.85 33.58 -45.67
C LYS A 309 -46.53 34.47 -44.62
N ALA A 310 -47.49 35.31 -45.02
CA ALA A 310 -48.24 36.16 -44.10
C ALA A 310 -49.22 35.38 -43.16
N ILE A 311 -49.44 34.08 -43.40
CA ILE A 311 -50.48 33.28 -42.72
C ILE A 311 -49.89 32.35 -41.63
N VAL A 312 -48.58 32.12 -41.59
CA VAL A 312 -47.96 31.12 -40.69
C VAL A 312 -47.35 31.78 -39.45
N ASP A 313 -47.97 31.55 -38.29
CA ASP A 313 -47.52 32.04 -36.98
C ASP A 313 -46.16 31.42 -36.53
N PRO A 314 -45.17 32.21 -36.05
CA PRO A 314 -43.84 31.72 -35.66
C PRO A 314 -43.77 30.94 -34.33
N SER A 315 -44.90 30.68 -33.67
CA SER A 315 -44.96 30.16 -32.30
C SER A 315 -44.94 28.63 -32.18
N LYS A 316 -45.06 27.87 -33.29
CA LYS A 316 -45.23 26.40 -33.27
C LYS A 316 -43.95 25.56 -33.43
N GLU A 317 -42.81 26.13 -33.79
CA GLU A 317 -41.59 25.34 -34.10
C GLU A 317 -40.66 25.03 -32.92
N LYS A 318 -40.89 25.63 -31.74
CA LYS A 318 -40.12 25.30 -30.54
C LYS A 318 -40.67 24.03 -29.89
N SER A 319 -40.58 22.89 -30.59
CA SER A 319 -40.77 21.59 -29.97
C SER A 319 -39.77 21.46 -28.81
N SER A 320 -40.31 21.43 -27.60
CA SER A 320 -39.55 21.68 -26.37
C SER A 320 -38.39 20.68 -26.21
N LYS A 321 -37.20 21.19 -25.90
CA LYS A 321 -36.01 20.40 -25.50
C LYS A 321 -36.33 19.35 -24.40
N ALA A 322 -37.42 19.54 -23.66
CA ALA A 322 -37.99 18.62 -22.66
C ALA A 322 -38.57 17.32 -23.26
N ALA A 323 -39.20 17.37 -24.44
CA ALA A 323 -39.74 16.18 -25.11
C ALA A 323 -38.61 15.28 -25.64
N LEU A 324 -37.52 15.89 -26.11
CA LEU A 324 -36.36 15.18 -26.63
C LEU A 324 -35.56 14.48 -25.52
N THR A 325 -35.35 15.17 -24.40
CA THR A 325 -34.70 14.59 -23.20
C THR A 325 -35.53 13.46 -22.58
N LYS A 326 -36.86 13.50 -22.66
CA LYS A 326 -37.74 12.36 -22.30
C LYS A 326 -37.52 11.15 -23.21
N LYS A 327 -37.49 11.34 -24.54
CA LYS A 327 -37.24 10.24 -25.50
C LYS A 327 -35.86 9.58 -25.32
N ILE A 328 -34.83 10.36 -24.99
CA ILE A 328 -33.48 9.84 -24.70
C ILE A 328 -33.48 8.99 -23.43
N LYS A 329 -34.12 9.47 -22.35
CA LYS A 329 -34.25 8.71 -21.10
C LYS A 329 -35.03 7.40 -21.30
N GLU A 330 -36.11 7.41 -22.08
CA GLU A 330 -36.88 6.19 -22.38
C GLU A 330 -36.08 5.16 -23.18
N LYS A 331 -35.30 5.58 -24.19
CA LYS A 331 -34.40 4.68 -24.94
C LYS A 331 -33.32 4.07 -24.06
N GLN A 332 -32.71 4.86 -23.17
CA GLN A 332 -31.71 4.38 -22.21
C GLN A 332 -32.31 3.38 -21.20
N LEU A 333 -33.55 3.64 -20.74
CA LEU A 333 -34.26 2.75 -19.82
C LEU A 333 -34.60 1.41 -20.47
N LYS A 334 -35.11 1.41 -21.71
CA LYS A 334 -35.41 0.19 -22.47
C LYS A 334 -34.15 -0.66 -22.71
N ALA A 335 -33.03 -0.04 -23.07
CA ALA A 335 -31.75 -0.74 -23.24
C ALA A 335 -31.23 -1.37 -21.92
N ALA A 336 -31.44 -0.70 -20.78
CA ALA A 336 -31.07 -1.23 -19.47
C ALA A 336 -31.93 -2.44 -19.07
N VAL A 337 -33.25 -2.38 -19.34
CA VAL A 337 -34.19 -3.48 -19.07
C VAL A 337 -33.85 -4.72 -19.90
N GLU A 338 -33.54 -4.56 -21.19
CA GLU A 338 -33.12 -5.68 -22.04
C GLU A 338 -31.80 -6.32 -21.56
N LEU A 339 -30.85 -5.53 -21.10
CA LEU A 339 -29.59 -6.04 -20.54
C LEU A 339 -29.80 -6.83 -19.25
N ILE A 340 -30.73 -6.39 -18.40
CA ILE A 340 -31.11 -7.10 -17.18
C ILE A 340 -31.82 -8.42 -17.53
N ALA A 341 -32.72 -8.40 -18.51
CA ALA A 341 -33.40 -9.61 -19.00
C ALA A 341 -32.39 -10.62 -19.57
N LYS A 342 -31.43 -10.18 -20.41
CA LYS A 342 -30.35 -11.02 -20.94
C LYS A 342 -29.44 -11.58 -19.86
N LYS A 343 -29.20 -10.87 -18.76
CA LYS A 343 -28.45 -11.39 -17.61
C LYS A 343 -29.24 -12.42 -16.82
N LYS A 344 -30.54 -12.19 -16.58
CA LYS A 344 -31.41 -13.15 -15.91
C LYS A 344 -31.50 -14.47 -16.68
N THR A 345 -31.69 -14.42 -18.00
CA THR A 345 -31.72 -15.63 -18.84
C THR A 345 -30.38 -16.37 -18.87
N LYS A 346 -29.25 -15.66 -18.84
CA LYS A 346 -27.90 -16.27 -18.72
C LYS A 346 -27.64 -16.95 -17.37
N VAL A 347 -28.26 -16.45 -16.29
CA VAL A 347 -28.17 -17.05 -14.95
C VAL A 347 -29.08 -18.27 -14.84
N LEU A 348 -30.27 -18.22 -15.46
CA LEU A 348 -31.20 -19.36 -15.55
C LEU A 348 -30.66 -20.52 -16.41
N LYS A 349 -29.89 -20.24 -17.47
CA LYS A 349 -29.20 -21.26 -18.28
C LYS A 349 -27.93 -21.85 -17.65
N LYS A 350 -27.51 -21.35 -16.48
CA LYS A 350 -26.31 -21.77 -15.75
C LYS A 350 -26.60 -22.53 -14.45
N LYS A 351 -27.88 -22.61 -14.07
CA LYS A 351 -28.40 -23.65 -13.19
C LYS A 351 -28.91 -24.78 -14.09
#